data_AF-A0A969DPU5-F1
#
_entry.id   AF-A0A969DPU5-F1
#
_cell.length_a   1.000
_cell.length_b   1.000
_cell.length_c   1.000
_cell.angle_alpha   90.00
_cell.angle_beta   90.00
_cell.angle_gamma   90.00
#
_symmetry.space_group_name_H-M   'P 1'
#
loop_
_entity.id
_entity.type
_entity.pdbx_description
1 polymer ?
#
loop_
_entity_poly.entity_id
_entity_poly.type
_entity_poly.pdbx_seq_one_letter_code
_entity_poly.pdbx_strand_id
1 'polypeptide(L)'
;MQIITLPTILPGELNLEELNQKLRQGDAQLDWSAVISAPESQLEILLNHLYLDKNADTLGVEGEIAENIANDIIRYFDNQKISLKNPENQLQNHKRKKSPLKPGKLVVRDLSLILHQKSKQMKIWQRMKSW
;
A
#
# COMPACT_ATOMS: atom_id res chain seq x y z
N MET A 1 -22.04 15.41 -10.44
CA MET A 1 -21.47 14.63 -9.34
C MET A 1 -22.59 13.89 -8.64
N GLN A 2 -22.58 12.57 -8.70
CA GLN A 2 -23.62 11.70 -8.15
C GLN A 2 -23.19 11.16 -6.78
N ILE A 3 -24.03 11.27 -5.77
CA ILE A 3 -23.76 10.64 -4.47
C ILE A 3 -24.27 9.18 -4.54
N ILE A 4 -23.41 8.23 -4.21
CA ILE A 4 -23.69 6.80 -4.24
C ILE A 4 -23.70 6.28 -2.81
N THR A 5 -24.88 5.89 -2.35
CA THR A 5 -25.09 5.26 -1.04
C THR A 5 -24.55 3.84 -1.06
N LEU A 6 -23.61 3.58 -0.15
CA LEU A 6 -23.03 2.25 0.01
C LEU A 6 -23.98 1.34 0.82
N PRO A 7 -23.98 0.04 0.55
CA PRO A 7 -24.75 -0.93 1.31
C PRO A 7 -24.17 -1.08 2.72
N THR A 8 -25.00 -1.55 3.65
CA THR A 8 -24.58 -1.78 5.05
C THR A 8 -23.39 -2.73 5.18
N ILE A 9 -23.28 -3.69 4.27
CA ILE A 9 -22.18 -4.65 4.18
C ILE A 9 -21.67 -4.66 2.75
N LEU A 10 -20.38 -4.39 2.55
CA LEU A 10 -19.73 -4.42 1.24
C LEU A 10 -19.39 -5.87 0.80
N PRO A 11 -19.48 -6.20 -0.51
CA PRO A 11 -19.83 -5.32 -1.63
C PRO A 11 -21.35 -5.13 -1.82
N GLY A 12 -22.18 -5.91 -1.10
CA GLY A 12 -23.62 -6.00 -1.36
C GLY A 12 -23.87 -6.49 -2.79
N GLU A 13 -24.70 -5.76 -3.54
CA GLU A 13 -24.98 -5.98 -4.97
C GLU A 13 -24.20 -5.01 -5.88
N LEU A 14 -23.32 -4.18 -5.33
CA LEU A 14 -22.57 -3.18 -6.10
C LEU A 14 -21.38 -3.82 -6.83
N ASN A 15 -21.19 -3.41 -8.09
CA ASN A 15 -19.94 -3.65 -8.79
C ASN A 15 -18.88 -2.63 -8.36
N LEU A 16 -17.97 -3.05 -7.48
CA LEU A 16 -16.93 -2.18 -6.92
C LEU A 16 -15.92 -1.69 -7.97
N GLU A 17 -15.69 -2.45 -9.04
CA GLU A 17 -14.78 -2.03 -10.12
C GLU A 17 -15.38 -0.87 -10.93
N GLU A 18 -16.66 -0.97 -11.29
CA GLU A 18 -17.38 0.12 -11.96
C GLU A 18 -17.47 1.36 -11.07
N LEU A 19 -17.73 1.15 -9.78
CA LEU A 19 -17.78 2.24 -8.81
C LEU A 19 -16.42 2.92 -8.70
N ASN A 20 -15.33 2.15 -8.57
CA ASN A 20 -13.97 2.69 -8.56
C ASN A 20 -13.66 3.54 -9.79
N GLN A 21 -14.06 3.10 -10.99
CA GLN A 21 -13.88 3.88 -12.22
C GLN A 21 -14.57 5.25 -12.14
N LYS A 22 -15.82 5.29 -11.66
CA LYS A 22 -16.57 6.55 -11.48
C LYS A 22 -15.92 7.47 -10.44
N LEU A 23 -15.38 6.91 -9.36
CA LEU A 23 -14.65 7.68 -8.33
C LEU A 23 -13.36 8.28 -8.88
N ARG A 24 -12.63 7.54 -9.72
CA ARG A 24 -11.39 8.01 -10.37
C ARG A 24 -11.64 9.11 -11.39
N GLN A 25 -12.82 9.10 -12.03
CA GLN A 25 -13.26 10.13 -12.96
C GLN A 25 -13.79 11.39 -12.24
N GLY A 26 -14.08 11.30 -10.94
CA GLY A 26 -14.69 12.39 -10.18
C GLY A 26 -16.20 12.53 -10.43
N ASP A 27 -16.82 11.55 -11.07
CA ASP A 27 -18.24 11.60 -11.43
C ASP A 27 -19.15 11.21 -10.26
N ALA A 28 -18.60 10.50 -9.27
CA ALA A 28 -19.32 10.01 -8.10
C ALA A 28 -18.64 10.38 -6.78
N GLN A 29 -19.45 10.44 -5.71
CA GLN A 29 -19.04 10.55 -4.32
C GLN A 29 -19.63 9.39 -3.53
N LEU A 30 -18.84 8.81 -2.63
CA LEU A 30 -19.29 7.76 -1.72
C LEU A 30 -20.02 8.34 -0.51
N ASP A 31 -21.11 7.70 -0.12
CA ASP A 31 -21.77 7.91 1.16
C ASP A 31 -21.62 6.66 2.05
N TRP A 32 -20.92 6.84 3.16
CA TRP A 32 -20.57 5.80 4.13
C TRP A 32 -21.55 5.70 5.30
N SER A 33 -22.57 6.55 5.36
CA SER A 33 -23.49 6.68 6.51
C SER A 33 -24.15 5.37 6.90
N ALA A 34 -24.45 4.50 5.92
CA ALA A 34 -25.10 3.22 6.15
C ALA A 34 -24.11 2.06 6.39
N VAL A 35 -22.81 2.23 6.15
CA VAL A 35 -21.82 1.14 6.12
C VAL A 35 -21.40 0.76 7.54
N ILE A 36 -21.60 -0.51 7.89
CA ILE A 36 -21.21 -1.08 9.19
C ILE A 36 -20.02 -2.02 9.04
N SER A 37 -19.92 -2.72 7.90
CA SER A 37 -18.84 -3.68 7.65
C SER A 37 -18.31 -3.60 6.22
N ALA A 38 -17.00 -3.45 6.11
CA ALA A 38 -16.29 -3.40 4.85
C ALA A 38 -15.07 -4.35 4.92
N PRO A 39 -15.16 -5.57 4.35
CA PRO A 39 -14.02 -6.48 4.31
C PRO A 39 -12.83 -5.84 3.60
N GLU A 40 -11.61 -6.07 4.09
CA GLU A 40 -10.39 -5.45 3.56
C GLU A 40 -10.19 -5.70 2.06
N SER A 41 -10.48 -6.92 1.59
CA SER A 41 -10.41 -7.26 0.16
C SER A 41 -11.37 -6.44 -0.72
N GLN A 42 -12.53 -6.06 -0.19
CA GLN A 42 -13.52 -5.26 -0.90
C GLN A 42 -13.13 -3.77 -0.88
N LEU A 43 -12.61 -3.30 0.26
CA LEU A 43 -12.03 -1.96 0.36
C LEU A 43 -10.86 -1.77 -0.61
N GLU A 44 -9.99 -2.78 -0.76
CA GLU A 44 -8.88 -2.73 -1.72
C GLU A 44 -9.37 -2.56 -3.16
N ILE A 45 -10.42 -3.29 -3.57
CA ILE A 45 -10.99 -3.15 -4.92
C ILE A 45 -11.60 -1.75 -5.11
N LEU A 46 -12.38 -1.27 -4.13
CA LEU A 46 -13.06 0.03 -4.20
C LEU A 46 -12.07 1.21 -4.19
N LEU A 47 -11.03 1.12 -3.37
CA LEU A 47 -10.05 2.18 -3.15
C LEU A 47 -8.81 2.05 -4.05
N ASN A 48 -8.81 1.10 -4.98
CA ASN A 48 -7.68 0.87 -5.86
C ASN A 48 -7.37 2.13 -6.70
N HIS A 49 -6.10 2.52 -6.80
CA HIS A 49 -5.65 3.69 -7.56
C HIS A 49 -6.32 5.03 -7.21
N LEU A 50 -6.96 5.14 -6.05
CA LEU A 50 -7.42 6.41 -5.48
C LEU A 50 -6.36 6.93 -4.50
N TYR A 51 -6.33 8.25 -4.30
CA TYR A 51 -5.41 8.87 -3.35
C TYR A 51 -6.16 9.83 -2.44
N LEU A 52 -5.93 9.72 -1.13
CA LEU A 52 -6.66 10.51 -0.13
C LEU A 52 -6.49 12.03 -0.34
N ASP A 53 -5.33 12.48 -0.81
CA ASP A 53 -5.04 13.90 -1.08
C ASP A 53 -5.76 14.44 -2.32
N LYS A 54 -6.06 13.59 -3.30
CA LYS A 54 -6.69 13.98 -4.58
C LYS A 54 -8.17 13.65 -4.66
N ASN A 55 -8.62 12.70 -3.85
CA ASN A 55 -9.94 12.10 -3.93
C ASN A 55 -10.70 12.21 -2.61
N ALA A 56 -10.28 13.06 -1.66
CA ALA A 56 -11.01 13.27 -0.40
C ALA A 56 -12.50 13.55 -0.63
N ASP A 57 -12.80 14.46 -1.57
CA ASP A 57 -14.17 14.85 -1.92
C ASP A 57 -14.99 13.67 -2.47
N THR A 58 -14.41 12.84 -3.35
CA THR A 58 -15.11 11.71 -3.97
C THR A 58 -15.19 10.50 -3.04
N LEU A 59 -14.25 10.36 -2.12
CA LEU A 59 -14.26 9.32 -1.09
C LEU A 59 -15.29 9.62 0.00
N GLY A 60 -15.83 10.84 0.11
CA GLY A 60 -16.84 11.15 1.12
C GLY A 60 -16.36 11.02 2.56
N VAL A 61 -15.05 11.18 2.80
CA VAL A 61 -14.43 11.06 4.13
C VAL A 61 -14.75 12.21 5.07
N GLU A 62 -15.34 13.30 4.55
CA GLU A 62 -15.82 14.45 5.33
C GLU A 62 -17.26 14.26 5.86
N GLY A 63 -17.94 13.19 5.42
CA GLY A 63 -19.32 12.89 5.80
C GLY A 63 -19.45 12.00 7.04
N GLU A 64 -20.69 11.57 7.32
CA GLU A 64 -20.95 10.61 8.39
C GLU A 64 -20.38 9.23 8.02
N ILE A 65 -19.40 8.77 8.80
CA ILE A 65 -18.72 7.49 8.62
C ILE A 65 -18.57 6.79 9.97
N ALA A 66 -18.83 5.49 9.99
CA ALA A 66 -18.60 4.68 11.18
C ALA A 66 -17.09 4.61 11.51
N GLU A 67 -16.73 4.75 12.78
CA GLU A 67 -15.34 4.87 13.24
C GLU A 67 -14.47 3.67 12.82
N ASN A 68 -15.02 2.46 12.86
CA ASN A 68 -14.32 1.26 12.40
C ASN A 68 -13.99 1.31 10.90
N ILE A 69 -14.91 1.82 10.09
CA ILE A 69 -14.72 1.96 8.64
C ILE A 69 -13.70 3.06 8.34
N ALA A 70 -13.77 4.20 9.03
CA ALA A 70 -12.78 5.26 8.92
C ALA A 70 -11.37 4.75 9.24
N ASN A 71 -11.22 3.99 10.33
CA ASN A 71 -9.95 3.37 10.72
C ASN A 71 -9.44 2.36 9.67
N ASP A 72 -10.32 1.58 9.06
CA ASP A 72 -9.94 0.63 8.00
C ASP A 72 -9.46 1.36 6.73
N ILE A 73 -10.13 2.45 6.34
CA ILE A 73 -9.73 3.30 5.21
C ILE A 73 -8.37 3.97 5.48
N ILE A 74 -8.18 4.54 6.66
CA ILE A 74 -6.90 5.15 7.07
C ILE A 74 -5.79 4.10 7.01
N ARG A 75 -6.01 2.92 7.60
CA ARG A 75 -5.06 1.81 7.60
C ARG A 75 -4.68 1.39 6.18
N TYR A 76 -5.66 1.31 5.28
CA TYR A 76 -5.41 1.01 3.87
C TYR A 76 -4.46 2.02 3.21
N PHE A 77 -4.73 3.32 3.34
CA PHE A 77 -3.89 4.36 2.73
C PHE A 77 -2.52 4.49 3.38
N ASP A 78 -2.39 4.25 4.68
CA ASP A 78 -1.09 4.20 5.35
C ASP A 78 -0.26 3.01 4.86
N ASN A 79 -0.86 1.84 4.68
CA ASN A 79 -0.19 0.68 4.09
C ASN A 79 0.28 0.96 2.65
N GLN A 80 -0.50 1.68 1.85
CA GLN A 80 -0.06 2.11 0.52
C GLN A 80 1.15 3.06 0.56
N LYS A 81 1.16 4.04 1.49
CA LYS A 81 2.30 4.96 1.66
C LYS A 81 3.57 4.22 2.09
N ILE A 82 3.44 3.18 2.92
CA ILE A 82 4.56 2.34 3.35
C ILE A 82 5.12 1.53 2.17
N SER A 83 4.24 0.99 1.31
CA SER A 83 4.63 0.23 0.12
C SER A 83 5.40 1.09 -0.91
N LEU A 84 5.03 2.36 -1.05
CA LEU A 84 5.72 3.31 -1.95
C LEU A 84 7.07 3.82 -1.41
N LYS A 85 7.30 3.75 -0.09
CA LYS A 85 8.57 4.17 0.53
C LYS A 85 9.61 3.05 0.63
N ASN A 86 9.28 1.80 0.30
CA ASN A 86 10.25 0.70 0.47
C ASN A 86 10.05 -0.47 -0.52
N PRO A 87 10.52 -0.36 -1.78
CA PRO A 87 10.59 -1.53 -2.66
C PRO A 87 11.67 -2.54 -2.27
N GLU A 88 12.47 -2.33 -1.21
CA GLU A 88 13.65 -3.16 -0.91
C GLU A 88 13.46 -4.24 0.19
N ASN A 89 12.25 -4.47 0.71
CA ASN A 89 12.07 -5.43 1.82
C ASN A 89 10.93 -6.46 1.70
N GLN A 90 10.34 -6.66 0.52
CA GLN A 90 9.27 -7.65 0.33
C GLN A 90 9.76 -9.07 -0.08
N LEU A 91 10.92 -9.52 0.41
CA LEU A 91 11.34 -10.92 0.25
C LEU A 91 11.38 -11.75 1.56
N GLN A 92 10.90 -11.24 2.69
CA GLN A 92 11.11 -11.94 3.99
C GLN A 92 9.87 -12.36 4.78
N ASN A 93 8.63 -12.08 4.35
CA ASN A 93 7.44 -12.41 5.17
C ASN A 93 6.46 -13.42 4.57
N HIS A 94 6.92 -14.28 3.66
CA HIS A 94 6.20 -15.51 3.28
C HIS A 94 7.00 -16.75 3.67
N LYS A 95 7.25 -16.96 4.97
CA LYS A 95 7.62 -18.27 5.56
C LYS A 95 7.72 -18.22 7.09
N ARG A 96 6.60 -18.10 7.79
CA ARG A 96 6.50 -18.59 9.18
C ARG A 96 5.18 -19.32 9.42
N LYS A 97 5.05 -20.48 8.78
CA LYS A 97 4.40 -21.64 9.39
C LYS A 97 5.48 -22.69 9.67
N LYS A 98 5.42 -23.25 10.89
CA LYS A 98 6.14 -24.43 11.43
C LYS A 98 7.45 -24.16 12.18
N SER A 99 7.33 -24.16 13.52
CA SER A 99 7.99 -25.01 14.53
C SER A 99 9.52 -25.24 14.52
N PRO A 100 10.12 -25.55 15.70
CA PRO A 100 11.47 -25.15 16.09
C PRO A 100 12.53 -26.22 15.81
N LEU A 101 13.78 -25.86 15.45
CA LEU A 101 14.97 -26.71 15.66
C LEU A 101 16.31 -25.97 15.43
N LYS A 102 17.09 -25.89 16.52
CA LYS A 102 18.57 -25.90 16.69
C LYS A 102 19.46 -24.73 16.20
N PRO A 103 20.46 -24.31 17.01
CA PRO A 103 21.50 -23.37 16.58
C PRO A 103 22.65 -24.13 15.92
N GLY A 104 23.11 -23.66 14.75
CA GLY A 104 24.30 -24.22 14.13
C GLY A 104 24.66 -23.60 12.79
N LYS A 105 25.86 -22.96 12.77
CA LYS A 105 26.65 -22.51 11.61
C LYS A 105 26.23 -21.22 10.91
N LEU A 106 26.80 -20.11 11.40
CA LEU A 106 27.21 -18.99 10.54
C LEU A 106 28.21 -19.52 9.49
N VAL A 107 27.89 -19.36 8.21
CA VAL A 107 28.86 -19.49 7.11
C VAL A 107 29.11 -18.10 6.55
N VAL A 108 30.27 -17.56 6.91
CA VAL A 108 30.83 -16.28 6.47
C VAL A 108 31.40 -16.46 5.07
N ARG A 109 30.60 -16.32 4.01
CA ARG A 109 31.09 -16.37 2.62
C ARG A 109 30.26 -15.52 1.65
N ASP A 110 30.07 -14.23 1.94
CA ASP A 110 29.57 -13.32 0.90
C ASP A 110 29.87 -11.83 1.10
N LEU A 111 31.02 -11.50 1.70
CA LEU A 111 31.49 -10.10 1.78
C LEU A 111 32.62 -9.76 0.79
N SER A 112 33.11 -10.76 0.05
CA SER A 112 34.21 -10.59 -0.90
C SER A 112 33.79 -9.94 -2.23
N LEU A 113 32.51 -10.02 -2.60
CA LEU A 113 32.01 -9.41 -3.84
C LEU A 113 31.72 -7.90 -3.71
N ILE A 114 31.34 -7.44 -2.52
CA ILE A 114 30.98 -6.02 -2.28
C ILE A 114 32.21 -5.12 -2.21
N LEU A 115 33.37 -5.65 -1.78
CA LEU A 115 34.62 -4.89 -1.68
C LEU A 115 35.35 -4.70 -3.02
N HIS A 116 35.08 -5.54 -4.04
CA HIS A 116 35.75 -5.42 -5.33
C HIS A 116 35.17 -4.31 -6.22
N GLN A 117 33.91 -3.92 -6.02
CA GLN A 117 33.28 -2.88 -6.84
C GLN A 117 33.66 -1.45 -6.40
N LYS A 118 33.92 -1.23 -5.10
CA LYS A 118 34.33 0.08 -4.58
C LYS A 118 35.75 0.50 -4.97
N SER A 119 36.65 -0.45 -5.23
CA SER A 119 38.04 -0.16 -5.62
C SER A 119 38.16 0.43 -7.03
N LYS A 120 37.29 0.04 -7.97
CA LYS A 120 37.29 0.59 -9.35
C LYS A 120 36.81 2.05 -9.41
N GLN A 121 35.87 2.44 -8.55
CA GLN A 121 35.32 3.80 -8.54
C GLN A 121 36.28 4.83 -7.92
N MET A 122 37.12 4.45 -6.96
CA MET A 122 38.10 5.37 -6.35
C MET A 122 39.23 5.81 -7.29
N LYS A 123 39.65 4.96 -8.25
CA LYS A 123 40.71 5.30 -9.21
C LYS A 123 40.27 6.31 -10.27
N ILE A 124 38.98 6.34 -10.62
CA ILE A 124 38.42 7.30 -11.58
C ILE A 124 38.33 8.69 -10.92
N TRP A 125 37.92 8.75 -9.66
CA TRP A 125 37.82 10.00 -8.90
C TRP A 125 39.17 10.69 -8.66
N GLN A 126 40.26 9.95 -8.46
CA GLN A 126 41.58 10.59 -8.29
C GLN A 126 42.16 11.16 -9.59
N ARG A 127 41.73 10.64 -10.76
CA ARG A 127 42.24 11.10 -12.05
C ARG A 127 41.52 12.35 -12.58
N MET A 128 40.32 12.65 -12.07
CA MET A 128 39.56 13.87 -12.40
C MET A 128 39.91 15.09 -11.54
N LYS A 129 40.59 14.91 -10.41
CA LYS A 129 40.97 16.02 -9.49
C LYS A 129 42.30 16.71 -9.84
N SER A 130 43.00 16.27 -10.88
CA SER A 130 44.34 16.75 -11.23
C SER A 130 44.42 17.47 -12.58
N TRP A 131 43.27 17.90 -13.12
CA TRP A 131 43.14 18.77 -14.29
C TRP A 131 42.40 20.05 -13.90
#